data_AF-A0A432IAY5-F1
#
_entry.id   AF-A0A432IAY5-F1
#
_cell.length_a   1.000
_cell.length_b   1.000
_cell.length_c   1.000
_cell.angle_alpha   90.00
_cell.angle_beta   90.00
_cell.angle_gamma   90.00
#
_symmetry.space_group_name_H-M   'P 1'
#
loop_
_entity.id
_entity.type
_entity.pdbx_description
1 polymer ?
#
loop_
_entity_poly.entity_id
_entity_poly.type
_entity_poly.pdbx_seq_one_letter_code
_entity_poly.pdbx_strand_id
1 'polypeptide(L)'
;MALEGKHQFGSIGETRVTFVGKKIDENRKDFLKKLLEVNGFEVVVQEEKRKSEDDPQLYTVGVTDMTFNPTVSIFQRRLKTIDGKHIVTRDYWEQVSEETKPQYWKI
;
A
#
# COMPACT_ATOMS: atom_id res chain seq x y z
N MET A 1 -7.96 -7.40 0.50
CA MET A 1 -7.96 -7.28 -0.98
C MET A 1 -6.78 -8.08 -1.50
N ALA A 2 -7.00 -9.02 -2.43
CA ALA A 2 -5.92 -9.79 -3.01
C ALA A 2 -4.94 -8.87 -3.76
N LEU A 3 -3.65 -9.21 -3.74
CA LEU A 3 -2.64 -8.62 -4.61
C LEU A 3 -2.97 -8.98 -6.07
N GLU A 4 -3.88 -8.24 -6.69
CA GLU A 4 -4.10 -8.36 -8.13
C GLU A 4 -2.85 -7.88 -8.86
N GLY A 5 -2.33 -8.66 -9.81
CA GLY A 5 -1.14 -8.31 -10.60
C GLY A 5 -1.32 -7.10 -11.54
N LYS A 6 -2.33 -6.26 -11.30
CA LYS A 6 -2.67 -5.12 -12.14
C LYS A 6 -1.82 -3.93 -11.72
N HIS A 7 -0.88 -3.57 -12.59
CA HIS A 7 -0.14 -2.33 -12.48
C HIS A 7 -1.01 -1.19 -13.05
N GLN A 8 -1.65 -0.41 -12.17
CA GLN A 8 -2.54 0.67 -12.56
C GLN A 8 -1.89 2.04 -12.41
N PHE A 9 -2.00 2.85 -13.44
CA PHE A 9 -1.50 4.23 -13.44
C PHE A 9 -2.64 5.23 -13.55
N GLY A 10 -2.36 6.46 -13.16
CA GLY A 10 -3.22 7.60 -13.43
C GLY A 10 -2.56 8.90 -12.99
N SER A 11 -3.38 9.89 -12.69
CA SER A 11 -2.94 11.15 -12.11
C SER A 11 -3.81 11.48 -10.90
N ILE A 12 -3.16 12.02 -9.87
CA ILE A 12 -3.84 12.67 -8.75
C ILE A 12 -3.49 14.15 -8.87
N GLY A 13 -4.47 14.97 -9.23
CA GLY A 13 -4.22 16.35 -9.63
C GLY A 13 -3.36 16.41 -10.89
N GLU A 14 -2.21 17.08 -10.81
CA GLU A 14 -1.23 17.18 -11.91
C GLU A 14 -0.11 16.13 -11.82
N THR A 15 0.00 15.41 -10.70
CA THR A 15 1.07 14.43 -10.49
C THR A 15 0.66 13.06 -11.02
N ARG A 16 1.50 12.50 -11.89
CA ARG A 16 1.32 11.13 -12.38
C ARG A 16 1.73 10.15 -11.29
N VAL A 17 0.87 9.18 -11.02
CA VAL A 17 1.08 8.21 -9.95
C VAL A 17 0.74 6.80 -10.38
N THR A 18 1.39 5.83 -9.74
CA THR A 18 1.00 4.43 -9.74
C THR A 18 0.11 4.16 -8.55
N PHE A 19 -1.09 3.63 -8.79
CA PHE A 19 -2.05 3.39 -7.72
C PHE A 19 -1.66 2.15 -6.91
N VAL A 20 -1.60 2.31 -5.59
CA VAL A 20 -1.32 1.24 -4.63
C VAL A 20 -2.62 0.73 -4.02
N GLY A 21 -3.55 1.62 -3.71
CA GLY A 21 -4.87 1.28 -3.18
C GLY A 21 -5.88 2.34 -3.56
N LYS A 22 -7.07 1.90 -3.98
CA LYS A 22 -8.22 2.76 -4.27
C LYS A 22 -9.34 2.40 -3.30
N LYS A 23 -10.14 3.37 -2.89
CA LYS A 23 -11.28 3.16 -1.98
C LYS A 23 -10.91 2.45 -0.68
N ILE A 24 -9.82 2.91 -0.05
CA ILE A 24 -9.35 2.36 1.22
C ILE A 24 -9.78 3.26 2.40
N ASP A 25 -9.86 2.66 3.58
CA ASP A 25 -10.11 3.36 4.83
C ASP A 25 -8.87 4.15 5.31
N GLU A 26 -9.07 4.95 6.36
CA GLU A 26 -8.03 5.79 6.95
C GLU A 26 -6.89 4.99 7.58
N ASN A 27 -7.18 3.90 8.29
CA ASN A 27 -6.15 3.08 8.94
C ASN A 27 -5.24 2.45 7.89
N ARG A 28 -5.83 1.97 6.78
CA ARG A 28 -5.09 1.41 5.65
C ARG A 28 -4.24 2.46 4.94
N LYS A 29 -4.80 3.66 4.74
CA LYS A 29 -4.11 4.82 4.15
C LYS A 29 -2.86 5.18 4.95
N ASP A 30 -3.00 5.32 6.27
CA ASP A 30 -1.89 5.72 7.15
C ASP A 30 -0.80 4.66 7.21
N PHE A 31 -1.18 3.38 7.25
CA PHE A 31 -0.22 2.27 7.19
C PHE A 31 0.57 2.27 5.88
N LEU A 32 -0.11 2.33 4.74
CA LEU A 32 0.54 2.34 3.43
C LEU A 32 1.45 3.55 3.26
N LYS A 33 1.00 4.73 3.68
CA LYS A 33 1.80 5.95 3.63
C LYS A 33 3.11 5.78 4.41
N LYS A 34 3.03 5.41 5.69
CA LYS A 34 4.22 5.20 6.54
C LYS A 34 5.15 4.14 5.97
N LEU A 35 4.60 3.01 5.52
CA LEU A 35 5.40 1.92 4.97
C LEU A 35 6.17 2.35 3.73
N LEU A 36 5.51 3.01 2.79
CA LEU A 36 6.12 3.41 1.53
C LEU A 36 7.14 4.55 1.72
N GLU A 37 6.86 5.52 2.59
CA GLU A 37 7.79 6.61 2.93
C GLU A 37 9.08 6.09 3.57
N VAL A 38 9.00 5.14 4.52
CA VAL A 38 10.20 4.50 5.13
C VAL A 38 11.02 3.74 4.09
N ASN A 39 10.40 3.27 3.02
CA ASN A 39 11.07 2.62 1.89
C ASN A 39 11.55 3.60 0.81
N GLY A 40 11.45 4.91 1.03
CA GLY A 40 11.95 5.96 0.14
C GLY A 40 11.03 6.29 -1.03
N PHE A 41 9.77 5.86 -1.00
CA PHE A 41 8.78 6.23 -2.00
C PHE A 41 8.06 7.52 -1.61
N GLU A 42 7.82 8.38 -2.59
CA GLU A 42 6.98 9.55 -2.42
C GLU A 42 5.51 9.16 -2.63
N VAL A 43 4.71 9.35 -1.58
CA VAL A 43 3.31 8.91 -1.52
C VAL A 43 2.38 10.09 -1.72
N VAL A 44 1.47 9.97 -2.68
CA VAL A 44 0.40 10.93 -2.94
C VAL A 44 -0.93 10.33 -2.51
N VAL A 45 -1.70 11.08 -1.72
CA VAL A 45 -3.00 10.65 -1.20
C VAL A 45 -4.08 11.58 -1.75
N GLN A 46 -5.19 10.98 -2.16
CA GLN A 46 -6.39 11.69 -2.59
C GLN A 46 -7.58 11.25 -1.76
N GLU A 47 -8.34 12.20 -1.24
CA GLU A 47 -9.63 11.93 -0.62
C GLU A 47 -10.70 11.74 -1.71
N GLU A 48 -11.44 10.65 -1.66
CA GLU A 48 -12.59 10.48 -2.55
C GLU A 48 -13.74 11.36 -2.10
N LYS A 49 -14.51 11.89 -3.06
CA LYS A 49 -15.71 12.64 -2.74
C LYS A 49 -16.74 11.70 -2.11
N ARG A 50 -17.16 11.99 -0.88
CA ARG A 50 -18.29 11.30 -0.23
C ARG A 50 -19.57 11.58 -1.03
N LYS A 51 -20.44 10.57 -1.14
CA LYS A 51 -21.75 10.72 -1.78
C LYS A 51 -22.78 11.32 -0.83
N SER A 52 -22.68 10.97 0.45
CA SER A 52 -23.46 11.50 1.57
C SER A 52 -22.53 11.77 2.78
N GLU A 53 -22.92 12.65 3.70
CA GLU A 53 -22.16 12.90 4.93
C GLU A 53 -22.06 11.67 5.85
N ASP A 54 -23.02 10.74 5.73
CA ASP A 54 -23.08 9.48 6.48
C ASP A 54 -22.14 8.39 5.91
N ASP A 55 -21.68 8.55 4.67
CA ASP A 55 -20.79 7.57 4.05
C ASP A 55 -19.35 7.67 4.62
N PRO A 56 -18.65 6.53 4.79
CA PRO A 56 -17.27 6.54 5.25
C PRO A 56 -16.36 7.28 4.25
N GLN A 57 -15.45 8.11 4.77
CA GLN A 57 -14.41 8.74 3.96
C GLN A 57 -13.49 7.67 3.39
N LEU A 58 -13.41 7.62 2.07
CA LEU A 58 -12.50 6.74 1.37
C LEU A 58 -11.33 7.52 0.80
N TYR A 59 -10.21 6.83 0.67
CA TYR A 59 -8.96 7.40 0.18
C TYR A 59 -8.42 6.59 -0.99
N THR A 60 -7.68 7.26 -1.86
CA THR A 60 -6.86 6.66 -2.89
C THR A 60 -5.40 7.01 -2.61
N VAL A 61 -4.53 6.00 -2.61
CA VAL A 61 -3.10 6.14 -2.36
C VAL A 61 -2.33 5.72 -3.60
N GLY A 62 -1.44 6.58 -4.04
CA GLY A 62 -0.52 6.34 -5.15
C GLY A 62 0.92 6.72 -4.80
N VAL A 63 1.85 6.23 -5.61
CA VAL A 63 3.28 6.53 -5.52
C VAL A 63 3.73 7.19 -6.81
N THR A 64 4.64 8.16 -6.75
CA THR A 64 5.13 8.87 -7.95
C THR A 64 6.04 8.00 -8.83
N ASP A 65 6.66 6.97 -8.26
CA ASP A 65 7.43 5.97 -8.98
C ASP A 65 6.53 5.12 -9.91
N MET A 66 6.74 5.30 -11.21
CA MET A 66 6.03 4.60 -12.29
C MET A 66 6.45 3.14 -12.46
N THR A 67 7.52 2.69 -11.79
CA THR A 67 7.98 1.29 -11.81
C THR A 67 7.45 0.49 -10.63
N PHE A 68 6.80 1.16 -9.67
CA PHE A 68 6.33 0.55 -8.44
C PHE A 68 5.13 -0.37 -8.68
N ASN A 69 5.32 -1.68 -8.52
CA ASN A 69 4.22 -2.64 -8.53
C ASN A 69 4.10 -3.30 -7.13
N PRO A 70 2.98 -3.14 -6.40
CA PRO A 70 2.83 -3.69 -5.05
C PRO A 70 3.13 -5.18 -4.96
N THR A 71 2.57 -5.97 -5.88
CA THR A 71 2.74 -7.42 -5.96
C THR A 71 4.22 -7.78 -6.15
N VAL A 72 4.88 -7.16 -7.13
CA VAL A 72 6.32 -7.41 -7.39
C VAL A 72 7.17 -6.98 -6.20
N SER A 73 6.88 -5.81 -5.61
CA SER A 73 7.61 -5.25 -4.48
C SER A 73 7.58 -6.17 -3.25
N ILE A 74 6.45 -6.85 -3.01
CA ILE A 74 6.31 -7.81 -1.91
C ILE A 74 7.00 -9.13 -2.26
N PHE A 75 6.65 -9.75 -3.39
CA PHE A 75 7.14 -11.10 -3.72
C PHE A 75 8.64 -11.14 -4.07
N GLN A 76 9.19 -10.04 -4.59
CA GLN A 76 10.64 -9.88 -4.79
C GLN A 76 11.35 -9.29 -3.57
N ARG A 77 10.68 -9.16 -2.42
CA ARG A 77 11.29 -8.75 -1.14
C ARG A 77 11.97 -7.37 -1.20
N ARG A 78 11.39 -6.44 -1.96
CA ARG A 78 11.94 -5.09 -2.15
C ARG A 78 11.56 -4.12 -1.03
N LEU A 79 10.53 -4.45 -0.25
CA LEU A 79 10.02 -3.62 0.85
C LEU A 79 10.48 -4.13 2.22
N LYS A 80 10.94 -3.22 3.06
CA LYS A 80 11.18 -3.42 4.49
C LYS A 80 9.96 -3.02 5.31
N THR A 81 9.77 -3.65 6.46
CA THR A 81 8.74 -3.26 7.44
C THR A 81 9.02 -1.86 7.99
N ILE A 82 8.04 -1.28 8.68
CA ILE A 82 8.17 0.07 9.28
C ILE A 82 9.33 0.09 10.29
N ASP A 83 9.57 -1.01 11.00
CA ASP A 83 10.72 -1.17 11.91
C ASP A 83 12.07 -1.24 11.20
N GLY A 84 12.10 -1.42 9.88
CA GLY A 84 13.31 -1.58 9.06
C GLY A 84 14.05 -2.90 9.25
N LYS A 85 13.65 -3.74 10.21
CA LYS A 85 14.33 -4.99 10.60
C LYS A 85 13.92 -6.20 9.77
N HIS A 86 12.70 -6.20 9.23
CA HIS A 86 12.15 -7.34 8.51
C HIS A 86 11.73 -6.96 7.10
N ILE A 87 11.48 -7.98 6.28
CA ILE A 87 10.92 -7.83 4.93
C ILE A 87 9.41 -7.93 5.01
N VAL A 88 8.73 -7.09 4.24
CA VAL A 88 7.26 -7.14 4.12
C VAL A 88 6.83 -8.48 3.53
N THR A 89 6.00 -9.21 4.27
CA THR A 89 5.29 -10.39 3.78
C THR A 89 3.92 -10.00 3.24
N ARG A 90 3.25 -10.94 2.57
CA ARG A 90 1.86 -10.73 2.13
C ARG A 90 0.94 -10.44 3.31
N ASP A 91 1.07 -11.19 4.41
CA ASP A 91 0.20 -11.03 5.58
C ASP A 91 0.43 -9.70 6.29
N TYR A 92 1.70 -9.26 6.37
CA TYR A 92 2.02 -7.92 6.86
C TYR A 92 1.46 -6.85 5.94
N TRP A 93 1.59 -7.03 4.62
CA TRP A 93 0.99 -6.11 3.66
C TRP A 93 -0.51 -6.05 3.80
N GLU A 94 -1.22 -7.17 3.96
CA GLU A 94 -2.68 -7.20 4.12
C GLU A 94 -3.13 -6.85 5.56
N GLN A 95 -2.19 -6.52 6.47
CA GLN A 95 -2.43 -6.25 7.89
C GLN A 95 -3.13 -7.41 8.64
N VAL A 96 -2.91 -8.64 8.19
CA VAL A 96 -3.43 -9.86 8.83
C VAL A 96 -2.54 -10.28 10.01
N SER A 97 -1.22 -10.08 9.89
CA SER A 97 -0.26 -10.46 10.93
C SER A 97 0.99 -9.57 10.89
N GLU A 98 1.55 -9.29 12.07
CA GLU A 98 2.87 -8.67 12.21
C GLU A 98 4.01 -9.69 12.20
N GLU A 99 3.71 -10.99 12.20
CA GLU A 99 4.72 -12.05 12.13
C GLU A 99 5.30 -12.13 10.72
N THR A 100 6.47 -11.51 10.53
CA THR A 100 7.18 -11.49 9.23
C THR A 100 8.19 -12.62 9.06
N LYS A 101 8.24 -13.57 10.01
CA LYS A 101 9.12 -14.75 9.93
C LYS A 101 8.33 -15.92 9.36
N PRO A 102 8.57 -16.33 8.10
CA PRO A 102 7.93 -17.52 7.55
C PRO A 102 8.59 -18.76 8.17
N GLN A 103 8.07 -19.20 9.32
CA GLN A 103 8.42 -20.50 9.86
C GLN A 103 7.58 -21.55 9.13
N TYR A 104 8.20 -22.31 8.23
CA TYR A 104 7.49 -23.29 7.39
C TYR A 104 6.75 -24.38 8.20
N TRP A 105 7.09 -24.53 9.48
CA TRP A 105 6.48 -25.47 10.42
C TRP A 105 5.30 -24.91 11.22
N LYS A 106 4.98 -23.62 11.10
CA LYS A 106 3.76 -23.03 11.65
C LYS A 106 2.69 -23.06 10.55
N ILE A 107 1.77 -24.02 10.64
CA ILE A 107 0.58 -24.16 9.78
C ILE A 107 -0.63 -23.70 10.58
#